data_AF-A0A1G7PHZ5-F1
#
_entry.id   AF-A0A1G7PHZ5-F1
#
_cell.length_a   1.000
_cell.length_b   1.000
_cell.length_c   1.000
_cell.angle_alpha   90.00
_cell.angle_beta   90.00
_cell.angle_gamma   90.00
#
_symmetry.space_group_name_H-M   'P 1'
#
loop_
_entity.id
_entity.type
_entity.pdbx_description
1 polymer ?
#
loop_
_entity_poly.entity_id
_entity_poly.type
_entity_poly.pdbx_seq_one_letter_code
_entity_poly.pdbx_strand_id
1 'polypeptide(L)'
;MGDSRRGWVVSTVVLACTTAVLALTSVALWVGTYDGRRDVELATVAEAFADRIGPSADATEAVCREPVLCTQALRSDGALLMAFDRQDEASAAAAALGGDSRLAGYVVLRFEDGRLSQEERAGLAATLYCLHIGPDPC
;
A
#
# COMPACT_ATOMS: atom_id res chain seq x y z
N MET A 1 -58.58 -12.21 17.38
CA MET A 1 -57.74 -11.74 16.25
C MET A 1 -56.89 -10.57 16.74
N GLY A 2 -55.73 -10.82 17.36
CA GLY A 2 -54.90 -9.75 17.95
C GLY A 2 -53.43 -10.12 18.11
N ASP A 3 -53.13 -11.40 18.36
CA ASP A 3 -51.76 -11.85 18.65
C ASP A 3 -50.86 -12.01 17.41
N SER A 4 -51.41 -12.32 16.24
CA SER A 4 -50.59 -12.62 15.05
C SER A 4 -49.85 -11.41 14.48
N ARG A 5 -50.31 -10.17 14.73
CA ARG A 5 -49.65 -8.94 14.25
C ARG A 5 -48.47 -8.53 15.14
N ARG A 6 -48.47 -8.89 16.43
CA ARG A 6 -47.38 -8.53 17.36
C ARG A 6 -46.12 -9.37 17.13
N GLY A 7 -46.27 -10.66 16.82
CA GLY A 7 -45.11 -11.54 16.53
C GLY A 7 -44.32 -11.14 15.29
N TRP A 8 -44.99 -10.59 14.27
CA TRP A 8 -44.36 -10.22 13.00
C TRP A 8 -43.54 -8.93 13.09
N VAL A 9 -44.01 -7.96 13.88
CA VAL A 9 -43.29 -6.68 14.12
C VAL A 9 -42.05 -6.91 14.99
N VAL A 10 -42.13 -7.78 16.00
CA VAL A 10 -40.97 -8.10 16.85
C VAL A 10 -39.89 -8.83 16.05
N SER A 11 -40.28 -9.76 15.17
CA SER A 11 -39.32 -10.55 14.38
C SER A 11 -38.56 -9.69 13.35
N THR A 12 -39.22 -8.72 12.71
CA THR A 12 -38.57 -7.81 11.74
C THR A 12 -37.65 -6.80 12.41
N VAL A 13 -38.01 -6.30 13.59
CA VAL A 13 -37.14 -5.38 14.36
C VAL A 13 -35.87 -6.09 14.84
N VAL A 14 -35.98 -7.32 15.36
CA VAL A 14 -34.80 -8.10 15.79
C VAL A 14 -33.86 -8.37 14.61
N LEU A 15 -34.40 -8.75 13.44
CA LEU A 15 -33.59 -8.99 12.25
C LEU A 15 -32.85 -7.72 11.80
N ALA A 16 -33.54 -6.58 11.75
CA ALA A 16 -32.94 -5.30 11.37
C ALA A 16 -31.87 -4.82 12.37
N CYS A 17 -32.09 -5.02 13.68
CA CYS A 17 -31.08 -4.70 14.68
C CYS A 17 -29.84 -5.61 14.55
N THR A 18 -30.01 -6.91 14.29
CA THR A 18 -28.87 -7.81 14.12
C THR A 18 -28.04 -7.49 12.89
N THR A 19 -28.66 -7.12 11.76
CA THR A 19 -27.91 -6.73 10.55
C THR A 19 -27.19 -5.40 10.74
N ALA A 20 -27.80 -4.44 11.43
CA ALA A 20 -27.16 -3.16 11.75
C ALA A 20 -25.94 -3.34 12.66
N VAL A 21 -26.03 -4.18 13.70
CA VAL A 21 -24.90 -4.48 14.59
C VAL A 21 -23.77 -5.17 13.82
N LEU A 22 -24.09 -6.16 12.99
CA LEU A 22 -23.09 -6.85 12.16
C LEU A 22 -22.39 -5.89 11.20
N ALA A 23 -23.14 -5.01 10.52
CA ALA A 23 -22.56 -4.01 9.62
C ALA A 23 -21.61 -3.06 10.36
N LEU A 24 -22.01 -2.56 11.53
CA LEU A 24 -21.18 -1.68 12.35
C LEU A 24 -19.90 -2.37 12.84
N THR A 25 -19.99 -3.63 13.29
CA THR A 25 -18.79 -4.37 13.70
C THR A 25 -17.83 -4.63 12.55
N SER A 26 -18.33 -4.91 11.34
CA SER A 26 -17.50 -5.10 10.16
C SER A 26 -16.78 -3.81 9.76
N VAL A 27 -17.47 -2.66 9.79
CA VAL A 27 -16.85 -1.36 9.53
C VAL A 27 -15.81 -1.02 10.61
N ALA A 28 -16.12 -1.25 11.88
CA ALA A 28 -15.17 -1.00 12.98
C ALA A 28 -13.91 -1.86 12.86
N LEU A 29 -14.05 -3.13 12.46
CA LEU A 29 -12.90 -4.01 12.18
C LEU A 29 -12.10 -3.50 10.98
N TRP A 30 -12.77 -3.09 9.90
CA TRP A 30 -12.12 -2.54 8.71
C TRP A 30 -11.31 -1.28 9.05
N VAL A 31 -11.91 -0.33 9.78
CA VAL A 31 -11.24 0.89 10.25
C VAL A 31 -10.05 0.57 11.17
N GLY A 32 -10.19 -0.43 12.06
CA GLY A 32 -9.09 -0.87 12.93
C GLY A 32 -7.91 -1.50 12.19
N THR A 33 -8.14 -2.02 10.97
CA THR A 33 -7.11 -2.60 10.10
C THR A 33 -6.66 -1.69 8.96
N TYR A 34 -7.30 -0.53 8.79
CA TYR A 34 -6.97 0.41 7.73
C TYR A 34 -5.67 1.12 8.07
N ASP A 35 -4.62 0.82 7.31
CA ASP A 35 -3.36 1.57 7.34
C ASP A 35 -3.34 2.55 6.16
N GLY A 36 -3.61 3.83 6.42
CA GLY A 36 -3.61 4.87 5.39
C GLY A 36 -2.26 5.03 4.67
N ARG A 37 -1.17 4.46 5.22
CA ARG A 37 0.14 4.39 4.55
C ARG A 37 0.16 3.47 3.34
N ARG A 38 -0.88 2.66 3.14
CA ARG A 38 -1.02 1.79 1.96
C ARG A 38 -1.44 2.57 0.71
N ASP A 39 -2.12 3.70 0.87
CA ASP A 39 -2.64 4.52 -0.25
C ASP A 39 -1.59 5.50 -0.79
N VAL A 40 -0.31 5.10 -0.80
CA VAL A 40 0.76 5.93 -1.35
C VAL A 40 0.70 5.89 -2.86
N GLU A 41 0.31 7.01 -3.47
CA GLU A 41 0.39 7.18 -4.91
C GLU A 41 1.86 7.19 -5.35
N LEU A 42 2.30 6.11 -6.01
CA LEU A 42 3.66 6.01 -6.52
C LEU A 42 4.00 7.15 -7.48
N ALA A 43 3.01 7.70 -8.18
CA ALA A 43 3.19 8.85 -9.07
C ALA A 43 3.73 10.06 -8.31
N THR A 44 3.15 10.41 -7.16
CA THR A 44 3.63 11.51 -6.31
C THR A 44 5.05 11.26 -5.81
N VAL A 45 5.34 10.02 -5.42
CA VAL A 45 6.70 9.62 -4.98
C VAL A 45 7.69 9.76 -6.13
N ALA A 46 7.35 9.27 -7.32
CA ALA A 46 8.22 9.33 -8.49
C ALA A 46 8.45 10.77 -8.96
N GLU A 47 7.41 11.62 -8.93
CA GLU A 47 7.53 13.06 -9.21
C GLU A 47 8.48 13.76 -8.24
N ALA A 48 8.39 13.46 -6.94
CA ALA A 48 9.30 14.01 -5.93
C ALA A 48 10.77 13.61 -6.15
N PHE A 49 11.01 12.52 -6.90
CA PHE A 49 12.34 12.01 -7.20
C PHE A 49 12.75 12.17 -8.67
N ALA A 50 11.92 12.78 -9.52
CA ALA A 50 12.13 12.83 -10.96
C ALA A 50 13.49 13.45 -11.34
N ASP A 51 13.94 14.45 -10.59
CA ASP A 51 15.24 15.09 -10.76
C ASP A 51 16.43 14.14 -10.51
N ARG A 52 16.24 13.09 -9.69
CA ARG A 52 17.29 12.13 -9.32
C ARG A 52 17.22 10.85 -10.16
N ILE A 53 16.03 10.30 -10.34
CA ILE A 53 15.85 8.98 -10.97
C ILE A 53 15.41 9.07 -12.44
N GLY A 54 15.20 10.28 -12.95
CA GLY A 54 14.64 10.55 -14.28
C GLY A 54 13.12 10.39 -14.33
N PRO A 55 12.52 10.65 -15.51
CA PRO A 55 11.09 10.46 -15.70
C PRO A 55 10.70 8.99 -15.48
N SER A 56 9.58 8.77 -14.80
CA SER A 56 9.01 7.44 -14.59
C SER A 56 7.86 7.15 -15.54
N ALA A 57 7.70 5.89 -15.91
CA ALA A 57 6.54 5.38 -16.65
C ALA A 57 5.87 4.25 -15.87
N ASP A 58 4.56 4.09 -16.08
CA ASP A 58 3.82 2.94 -15.57
C ASP A 58 4.41 1.64 -16.13
N ALA A 59 4.77 0.75 -15.22
CA ALA A 59 5.31 -0.57 -15.50
C ALA A 59 4.53 -1.67 -14.77
N THR A 60 3.35 -1.35 -14.23
CA THR A 60 2.53 -2.23 -13.39
C THR A 60 2.27 -3.55 -14.08
N GLU A 61 1.72 -3.54 -15.30
CA GLU A 61 1.42 -4.77 -16.02
C GLU A 61 2.66 -5.62 -16.29
N ALA A 62 3.83 -5.01 -16.49
CA ALA A 62 5.06 -5.72 -16.84
C ALA A 62 5.79 -6.29 -15.61
N VAL A 63 5.69 -5.61 -14.46
CA VAL A 63 6.44 -5.93 -13.24
C VAL A 63 5.58 -6.70 -12.25
N CYS A 64 4.32 -6.29 -12.08
CA CYS A 64 3.37 -6.91 -11.15
C CYS A 64 2.75 -8.16 -11.79
N ARG A 65 3.59 -9.18 -11.97
CA ARG A 65 3.22 -10.52 -12.42
C ARG A 65 3.89 -11.53 -11.52
N GLU A 66 3.35 -12.75 -11.48
CA GLU A 66 3.95 -13.85 -10.74
C GLU A 66 5.45 -13.99 -11.06
N PRO A 67 6.32 -14.08 -10.03
CA PRO A 67 6.00 -14.23 -8.61
C PRO A 67 5.82 -12.92 -7.82
N VAL A 68 5.98 -11.74 -8.44
CA VAL A 68 5.90 -10.43 -7.78
C VAL A 68 4.47 -9.88 -7.91
N LEU A 69 3.65 -10.10 -6.88
CA LEU A 69 2.26 -9.67 -6.85
C LEU A 69 2.10 -8.25 -6.28
N CYS A 70 2.74 -7.26 -6.90
CA CYS A 70 2.52 -5.85 -6.55
C CYS A 70 1.19 -5.31 -7.10
N THR A 71 0.71 -4.18 -6.58
CA THR A 71 -0.50 -3.50 -7.08
C THR A 71 -0.19 -2.39 -8.07
N GLN A 72 0.96 -1.74 -7.91
CA GLN A 72 1.46 -0.73 -8.84
C GLN A 72 2.97 -0.85 -8.98
N ALA A 73 3.48 -0.54 -10.17
CA ALA A 73 4.91 -0.37 -10.37
C ALA A 73 5.20 0.79 -11.33
N LEU A 74 6.20 1.59 -10.98
CA LEU A 74 6.74 2.65 -11.82
C LEU A 74 8.21 2.37 -12.10
N ARG A 75 8.60 2.44 -13.38
CA ARG A 75 10.00 2.31 -13.79
C ARG A 75 10.51 3.66 -14.28
N SER A 76 11.69 4.04 -13.82
CA SER A 76 12.48 5.14 -14.36
C SER A 76 13.85 4.64 -14.81
N ASP A 77 14.68 5.54 -15.34
CA ASP A 77 16.04 5.21 -15.76
C ASP A 77 16.95 4.80 -14.61
N GLY A 78 16.69 5.31 -13.40
CA GLY A 78 17.52 5.08 -12.20
C GLY A 78 16.93 4.12 -11.17
N ALA A 79 15.63 3.81 -11.25
CA ALA A 79 14.97 2.97 -10.27
C ALA A 79 13.67 2.31 -10.75
N LEU A 80 13.30 1.25 -10.04
CA LEU A 80 11.99 0.61 -10.10
C LEU A 80 11.31 0.75 -8.74
N LEU A 81 10.13 1.37 -8.72
CA LEU A 81 9.26 1.46 -7.54
C LEU A 81 8.14 0.43 -7.68
N MET A 82 7.85 -0.28 -6.60
CA MET A 82 6.75 -1.24 -6.52
C MET A 82 5.96 -1.00 -5.24
N ALA A 83 4.64 -0.88 -5.34
CA ALA A 83 3.74 -0.79 -4.19
C ALA A 83 3.02 -2.13 -4.01
N PHE A 84 2.83 -2.52 -2.76
CA PHE A 84 2.20 -3.78 -2.40
C PHE A 84 0.98 -3.56 -1.52
N ASP A 85 0.05 -4.49 -1.62
CA ASP A 85 -1.14 -4.51 -0.77
C ASP A 85 -0.81 -4.91 0.66
N ARG A 86 0.22 -5.74 0.84
CA ARG A 86 0.62 -6.21 2.15
C ARG A 86 2.10 -5.97 2.42
N GLN A 87 2.41 -5.61 3.66
CA GLN A 87 3.77 -5.34 4.10
C GLN A 87 4.67 -6.59 4.04
N ASP A 88 4.10 -7.77 4.30
CA ASP A 88 4.83 -9.04 4.19
C ASP A 88 5.18 -9.37 2.73
N GLU A 89 4.32 -9.04 1.77
CA GLU A 89 4.62 -9.16 0.34
C GLU A 89 5.73 -8.20 -0.09
N ALA A 90 5.66 -6.93 0.35
CA ALA A 90 6.73 -5.96 0.11
C ALA A 90 8.07 -6.43 0.70
N SER A 91 8.05 -6.93 1.94
CA SER A 91 9.23 -7.45 2.62
C SER A 91 9.81 -8.68 1.91
N ALA A 92 8.96 -9.62 1.50
CA ALA A 92 9.38 -10.80 0.74
C ALA A 92 9.97 -10.42 -0.62
N ALA A 93 9.36 -9.46 -1.33
CA ALA A 93 9.87 -8.96 -2.60
C ALA A 93 11.23 -8.26 -2.42
N ALA A 94 11.40 -7.40 -1.42
CA ALA A 94 12.69 -6.77 -1.12
C ALA A 94 13.77 -7.81 -0.81
N ALA A 95 13.45 -8.81 0.02
CA ALA A 95 14.39 -9.89 0.34
C ALA A 95 14.79 -10.70 -0.91
N ALA A 96 13.86 -10.97 -1.82
CA ALA A 96 14.11 -11.70 -3.07
C ALA A 96 14.94 -10.88 -4.08
N LEU A 97 14.77 -9.55 -4.11
CA LEU A 97 15.49 -8.66 -5.03
C LEU A 97 16.94 -8.37 -4.59
N GLY A 98 17.28 -8.61 -3.31
CA GLY A 98 18.65 -8.50 -2.81
C GLY A 98 19.11 -7.06 -2.50
N GLY A 99 20.44 -6.88 -2.42
CA GLY A 99 21.10 -5.71 -1.79
C GLY A 99 20.85 -4.35 -2.44
N ASP A 100 20.37 -4.32 -3.68
CA ASP A 100 20.02 -3.09 -4.40
C ASP A 100 18.55 -2.67 -4.21
N SER A 101 17.81 -3.37 -3.36
CA SER A 101 16.45 -3.00 -2.96
C SER A 101 16.39 -2.33 -1.58
N ARG A 102 15.41 -1.47 -1.39
CA ARG A 102 15.09 -0.78 -0.14
C ARG A 102 13.59 -0.89 0.10
N LEU A 103 13.23 -1.19 1.34
CA LEU A 103 11.85 -1.32 1.79
C LEU A 103 11.46 -0.09 2.61
N ALA A 104 10.34 0.54 2.28
CA ALA A 104 9.67 1.52 3.13
C ALA A 104 8.19 1.15 3.22
N GLY A 105 7.81 0.49 4.32
CA GLY A 105 6.47 -0.04 4.57
C GLY A 105 5.95 -0.91 3.44
N TYR A 106 5.03 -0.39 2.64
CA TYR A 106 4.37 -1.08 1.52
C TYR A 106 5.08 -0.88 0.18
N VAL A 107 6.14 -0.08 0.12
CA VAL A 107 6.86 0.26 -1.11
C VAL A 107 8.25 -0.37 -1.12
N VAL A 108 8.60 -0.99 -2.24
CA VAL A 108 9.95 -1.45 -2.53
C VAL A 108 10.55 -0.59 -3.63
N LEU A 109 11.71 -0.02 -3.34
CA LEU A 109 12.55 0.71 -4.28
C LEU A 109 13.72 -0.17 -4.67
N ARG A 110 13.87 -0.49 -5.95
CA ARG A 110 15.05 -1.17 -6.49
C ARG A 110 15.84 -0.20 -7.35
N PHE A 111 17.13 -0.07 -7.10
CA PHE A 111 18.00 0.78 -7.91
C PHE A 111 18.45 0.05 -9.19
N GLU A 112 18.50 0.79 -10.30
CA GLU A 112 19.12 0.30 -11.53
C GLU A 112 20.66 0.44 -11.42
N ASP A 113 21.38 -0.52 -11.99
CA ASP A 113 22.83 -0.62 -11.82
C ASP A 113 23.58 0.55 -12.49
N GLY A 114 24.55 1.11 -11.76
CA GLY A 114 25.45 2.15 -12.26
C GLY A 114 24.80 3.52 -12.51
N ARG A 115 23.51 3.70 -12.19
CA ARG A 115 22.78 4.95 -12.45
C ARG A 115 22.85 5.96 -11.32
N LEU A 116 22.92 5.48 -10.08
CA LEU A 116 23.01 6.28 -8.88
C LEU A 116 24.21 5.87 -8.04
N SER A 117 24.91 6.86 -7.50
CA SER A 117 25.96 6.67 -6.50
C SER A 117 25.39 6.09 -5.20
N GLN A 118 26.26 5.52 -4.36
CA GLN A 118 25.85 4.99 -3.06
C GLN A 118 25.21 6.06 -2.16
N GLU A 119 25.68 7.31 -2.24
CA GLU A 119 25.15 8.45 -1.48
C GLU A 119 23.74 8.83 -1.95
N GLU A 120 23.53 8.91 -3.27
CA GLU A 120 22.21 9.18 -3.84
C GLU A 120 21.20 8.08 -3.49
N ARG A 121 21.63 6.82 -3.58
CA ARG A 121 20.83 5.66 -3.17
C ARG A 121 20.43 5.74 -1.70
N ALA A 122 21.35 6.13 -0.81
CA ALA A 122 21.07 6.30 0.60
C ALA A 122 20.10 7.46 0.87
N GLY A 123 20.29 8.61 0.20
CA GLY A 123 19.42 9.77 0.31
C GLY A 123 17.99 9.48 -0.16
N LEU A 124 17.83 8.80 -1.30
CA LEU A 124 16.53 8.33 -1.80
C LEU A 124 15.83 7.39 -0.81
N ALA A 125 16.55 6.42 -0.27
CA ALA A 125 16.01 5.49 0.72
C ALA A 125 15.54 6.21 2.00
N ALA A 126 16.32 7.19 2.48
CA ALA A 126 15.96 7.99 3.64
C ALA A 126 14.69 8.82 3.36
N THR A 127 14.61 9.52 2.23
CA THR A 127 13.41 10.31 1.88
C THR A 127 12.17 9.42 1.75
N LEU A 128 12.29 8.24 1.13
CA LEU A 128 11.19 7.27 1.01
C LEU A 128 10.71 6.81 2.38
N TYR A 129 11.62 6.53 3.31
CA TYR A 129 11.31 6.14 4.68
C TYR A 129 10.52 7.24 5.41
N CYS A 130 10.92 8.50 5.24
CA CYS A 130 10.27 9.67 5.85
C CYS A 130 8.84 9.88 5.33
N LEU A 131 8.65 9.78 4.01
CA LEU A 131 7.32 9.87 3.40
C LEU A 131 6.36 8.80 3.93
N HIS A 132 6.88 7.67 4.41
CA HIS A 132 6.08 6.50 4.78
C HIS A 132 5.82 6.34 6.28
N ILE A 133 6.48 7.10 7.16
CA ILE A 133 6.38 6.91 8.63
C ILE A 133 5.57 8.01 9.32
N GLY A 134 5.28 9.11 8.63
CA GLY A 134 4.42 10.18 9.13
C GLY A 134 5.19 11.41 9.63
N PRO A 135 4.52 12.37 10.29
CA PRO A 135 4.96 13.77 10.46
C PRO A 135 6.13 13.99 11.44
N ASP A 136 6.74 12.93 11.95
CA ASP A 136 7.95 13.06 12.75
C ASP A 136 9.10 13.54 11.86
N PRO A 137 9.92 14.50 12.33
CA PRO A 137 10.90 15.15 11.49
C PRO A 137 12.00 14.17 11.09
N CYS A 138 12.00 13.88 9.80
CA CYS A 138 13.21 13.86 9.00
C CYS A 138 13.51 15.28 8.50
#